data_AF-A0A925WQN9-F1
#
_entry.id   AF-A0A925WQN9-F1
#
_cell.length_a   1.000
_cell.length_b   1.000
_cell.length_c   1.000
_cell.angle_alpha   90.00
_cell.angle_beta   90.00
_cell.angle_gamma   90.00
#
_symmetry.space_group_name_H-M   'P 1'
#
loop_
_entity.id
_entity.type
_entity.pdbx_description
1 polymer ?
#
loop_
_entity_poly.entity_id
_entity_poly.type
_entity_poly.pdbx_seq_one_letter_code
_entity_poly.pdbx_strand_id
1 'polypeptide(L)'
;MIYEIHLYVPKTGKLTPAMLDWLFQYGQSQDQPEVFWPVRKIKPRALSRLMLRLDPYLEPIAGPGNDVELHYPNEQLGIVLYVHDRGVILFFPYMAYSVYSRLVLGICYTYIRYLYDNVGFWSYDPQLNVLSFADDFQSIEDTALLMDKIMPKLLTS
;
A
#
# COMPACT_ATOMS: atom_id res chain seq x y z
N MET A 1 -16.26 3.18 1.73
CA MET A 1 -15.21 3.28 0.69
C MET A 1 -13.99 2.53 1.20
N ILE A 2 -13.31 1.75 0.35
CA ILE A 2 -12.03 1.14 0.72
C ILE A 2 -10.93 2.12 0.31
N TYR A 3 -10.03 2.40 1.24
CA TYR A 3 -8.81 3.16 0.99
C TYR A 3 -7.71 2.19 0.59
N GLU A 4 -6.85 2.59 -0.34
CA GLU A 4 -5.77 1.76 -0.83
C GLU A 4 -4.47 2.57 -0.90
N ILE A 5 -3.36 2.00 -0.48
CA ILE A 5 -2.03 2.59 -0.67
C ILE A 5 -1.19 1.59 -1.45
N HIS A 6 -0.64 2.04 -2.56
CA HIS A 6 0.15 1.23 -3.46
C HIS A 6 1.63 1.34 -3.08
N LEU A 7 2.28 0.20 -2.89
CA LEU A 7 3.67 0.12 -2.50
C LEU A 7 4.47 -0.55 -3.63
N TYR A 8 5.48 0.15 -4.12
CA TYR A 8 6.34 -0.32 -5.21
C TYR A 8 7.82 -0.22 -4.88
N VAL A 9 8.62 -1.13 -5.42
CA VAL A 9 10.08 -1.06 -5.36
C VAL A 9 10.63 -0.67 -6.74
N PRO A 10 10.96 0.60 -6.99
CA PRO A 10 11.43 1.05 -8.30
C PRO A 10 12.80 0.45 -8.65
N LYS A 11 13.01 0.06 -9.92
CA LYS A 11 14.31 -0.45 -10.40
C LYS A 11 15.42 0.62 -10.35
N THR A 12 15.04 1.88 -10.49
CA THR A 12 15.92 3.06 -10.47
C THR A 12 16.22 3.57 -9.05
N GLY A 13 15.60 2.99 -8.02
CA GLY A 13 15.69 3.46 -6.63
C GLY A 13 14.77 4.65 -6.31
N LYS A 14 14.11 5.26 -7.30
CA LYS A 14 13.10 6.32 -7.11
C LYS A 14 11.84 6.06 -7.92
N LEU A 15 10.68 6.18 -7.28
CA LEU A 15 9.40 6.08 -7.95
C LEU A 15 9.06 7.45 -8.56
N THR A 16 8.57 7.48 -9.80
CA THR A 16 8.21 8.72 -10.50
C THR A 16 6.79 8.67 -11.02
N PRO A 17 6.14 9.83 -11.28
CA PRO A 17 4.80 9.87 -11.88
C PRO A 17 4.69 9.08 -13.18
N ALA A 18 5.67 9.21 -14.10
CA ALA A 18 5.67 8.45 -15.35
C ALA A 18 5.74 6.92 -15.15
N MET A 19 6.40 6.46 -14.09
CA MET A 19 6.41 5.04 -13.72
C MET A 19 5.04 4.60 -13.20
N LEU A 20 4.36 5.44 -12.42
CA LEU A 20 2.99 5.19 -11.96
C LEU A 20 2.01 5.16 -13.13
N ASP A 21 2.07 6.13 -14.04
CA ASP A 21 1.23 6.16 -15.24
C ASP A 21 1.38 4.86 -16.04
N TRP A 22 2.62 4.38 -16.20
CA TRP A 22 2.89 3.11 -16.84
C TRP A 22 2.29 1.93 -16.06
N LEU A 23 2.42 1.90 -14.73
CA LEU A 23 1.87 0.84 -13.88
C LEU A 23 0.34 0.83 -13.89
N PHE A 24 -0.33 1.98 -13.94
CA PHE A 24 -1.79 2.03 -14.06
C PHE A 24 -2.25 1.59 -15.45
N GLN A 25 -1.50 1.94 -16.50
CA GLN A 25 -1.84 1.55 -17.86
C GLN A 25 -1.58 0.08 -18.14
N TYR A 26 -0.49 -0.49 -17.61
CA TYR A 26 0.01 -1.80 -18.01
C TYR A 26 0.21 -2.79 -16.87
N GLY A 27 -0.04 -2.41 -15.61
CA GLY A 27 0.24 -3.23 -14.43
C GLY A 27 -0.54 -4.55 -14.36
N GLN A 28 -1.64 -4.67 -15.11
CA GLN A 28 -2.42 -5.91 -15.26
C GLN A 28 -2.10 -6.69 -16.54
N SER A 29 -1.24 -6.15 -17.43
CA SER A 29 -0.89 -6.80 -18.68
C SER A 29 0.08 -7.96 -18.45
N GLN A 30 -0.23 -9.11 -19.05
CA GLN A 30 0.66 -10.29 -19.02
C GLN A 30 1.69 -10.28 -20.16
N ASP A 31 1.52 -9.39 -21.14
CA ASP A 31 2.27 -9.40 -22.40
C ASP A 31 3.47 -8.44 -22.39
N GLN A 32 3.62 -7.62 -21.34
CA GLN A 32 4.71 -6.65 -21.25
C GLN A 32 6.04 -7.33 -20.88
N PRO A 33 7.10 -7.20 -21.72
CA PRO A 33 8.41 -7.75 -21.41
C PRO A 33 9.00 -7.21 -20.10
N GLU A 34 9.66 -8.07 -19.33
CA GLU A 34 10.20 -7.74 -17.99
C GLU A 34 11.11 -6.51 -17.98
N VAL A 35 11.84 -6.24 -19.08
CA VAL A 35 12.75 -5.09 -19.18
C VAL A 35 12.03 -3.75 -19.06
N PHE A 36 10.77 -3.66 -19.51
CA PHE A 36 9.98 -2.43 -19.50
C PHE A 36 9.29 -2.15 -18.17
N TRP A 37 9.18 -3.16 -17.29
CA TRP A 37 8.60 -2.96 -15.98
C TRP A 37 9.44 -1.95 -15.17
N PRO A 38 8.86 -0.85 -14.67
CA PRO A 38 9.60 0.16 -13.93
C PRO A 38 9.95 -0.29 -12.50
N VAL A 39 9.29 -1.34 -12.01
CA VAL A 39 9.42 -1.87 -10.65
C VAL A 39 10.05 -3.25 -10.64
N ARG A 40 10.74 -3.58 -9.56
CA ARG A 40 11.36 -4.89 -9.36
C ARG A 40 10.29 -5.96 -9.16
N LYS A 41 10.54 -7.15 -9.69
CA LYS A 41 9.72 -8.32 -9.35
C LYS A 41 9.96 -8.73 -7.89
N ILE A 42 8.87 -8.98 -7.19
CA ILE A 42 8.84 -9.40 -5.79
C ILE A 42 8.51 -10.89 -5.73
N LYS A 43 8.98 -11.56 -4.68
CA LYS A 43 8.59 -12.94 -4.36
C LYS A 43 7.53 -12.88 -3.24
N PRO A 44 6.22 -12.96 -3.54
CA PRO A 44 5.18 -12.70 -2.54
C PRO A 44 5.36 -13.49 -1.26
N ARG A 45 5.51 -14.82 -1.36
CA ARG A 45 5.75 -15.70 -0.20
C ARG A 45 6.98 -15.34 0.64
N ALA A 46 8.05 -14.84 0.01
CA ALA A 46 9.25 -14.44 0.76
C ALA A 46 9.01 -13.12 1.50
N LEU A 47 8.32 -12.17 0.85
CA LEU A 47 7.94 -10.91 1.47
C LEU A 47 6.92 -11.12 2.59
N SER A 48 5.93 -12.00 2.41
CA SER A 48 4.96 -12.34 3.45
C SER A 48 5.63 -12.94 4.69
N ARG A 49 6.65 -13.79 4.53
CA ARG A 49 7.44 -14.29 5.66
C ARG A 49 8.24 -13.19 6.35
N LEU A 50 8.70 -12.18 5.62
CA LEU A 50 9.35 -11.02 6.22
C LEU A 50 8.34 -10.23 7.06
N MET A 51 7.13 -10.00 6.53
CA MET A 51 6.06 -9.32 7.27
C MET A 51 5.65 -10.08 8.54
N LEU A 52 5.55 -11.41 8.48
CA LEU A 52 5.26 -12.24 9.65
C LEU A 52 6.38 -12.24 10.72
N ARG A 53 7.59 -11.76 10.39
CA ARG A 53 8.64 -11.52 11.41
C ARG A 53 8.43 -10.20 12.15
N LEU A 54 7.90 -9.19 11.46
CA LEU A 54 7.50 -7.93 12.08
C LEU A 54 6.26 -8.14 12.95
N ASP A 55 5.23 -8.74 12.36
CA ASP A 55 3.92 -8.95 12.98
C ASP A 55 3.50 -10.41 12.82
N PRO A 56 3.80 -11.27 13.81
CA PRO A 56 3.47 -12.69 13.77
C PRO A 56 1.97 -12.98 13.83
N TYR A 57 1.13 -11.99 14.15
CA TYR A 57 -0.31 -12.19 14.27
C TYR A 57 -1.03 -12.03 12.94
N LEU A 58 -0.41 -11.43 11.92
CA LEU A 58 -1.02 -11.34 10.59
C LEU A 58 -1.47 -12.72 10.10
N GLU A 59 -2.70 -12.79 9.58
CA GLU A 59 -3.31 -14.02 9.11
C GLU A 59 -3.06 -14.17 7.61
N PRO A 60 -2.22 -15.12 7.16
CA PRO A 60 -1.92 -15.30 5.76
C PRO A 60 -3.03 -16.06 5.04
N ILE A 61 -3.60 -15.45 4.01
CA ILE A 61 -4.59 -16.05 3.12
C ILE A 61 -3.99 -16.16 1.72
N ALA A 62 -4.29 -17.26 1.02
CA ALA A 62 -3.84 -17.44 -0.36
C ALA A 62 -4.63 -16.50 -1.30
N GLY A 63 -3.93 -15.63 -2.01
CA GLY A 63 -4.51 -14.79 -3.05
C GLY A 63 -4.53 -15.49 -4.40
N PRO A 64 -4.98 -14.79 -5.47
CA PRO A 64 -4.94 -15.31 -6.83
C PRO A 64 -3.53 -15.71 -7.28
N GLY A 65 -3.40 -16.89 -7.89
CA GLY A 65 -2.12 -17.37 -8.42
C GLY A 65 -1.05 -17.59 -7.34
N ASN A 66 -0.05 -16.72 -7.28
CA ASN A 66 1.06 -16.78 -6.31
C ASN A 66 1.03 -15.65 -5.28
N ASP A 67 -0.04 -14.87 -5.28
CA ASP A 67 -0.20 -13.72 -4.39
C ASP A 67 -0.59 -14.18 -2.98
N VAL A 68 -0.39 -13.29 -2.01
CA VAL A 68 -0.65 -13.58 -0.60
C VAL A 68 -1.34 -12.37 0.01
N GLU A 69 -2.44 -12.60 0.70
CA GLU A 69 -3.08 -11.60 1.53
C GLU A 69 -2.64 -11.79 2.98
N LEU A 70 -2.29 -10.70 3.66
CA LEU A 70 -2.02 -10.69 5.09
C LEU A 70 -3.09 -9.85 5.77
N HIS A 71 -3.98 -10.52 6.49
CA HIS A 71 -5.11 -9.89 7.17
C HIS A 71 -4.69 -9.51 8.58
N TYR A 72 -5.02 -8.30 9.00
CA TYR A 72 -4.85 -7.92 10.40
C TYR A 72 -5.88 -8.68 11.27
N PRO A 73 -5.48 -9.25 12.43
CA PRO A 73 -6.36 -10.12 13.24
C PRO A 73 -7.71 -9.52 13.62
N ASN A 74 -7.76 -8.21 13.77
CA ASN A 74 -9.02 -7.52 14.06
C ASN A 74 -9.75 -7.19 12.76
N GLU A 75 -10.70 -8.04 12.38
CA GLU A 75 -11.56 -7.86 11.21
C GLU A 75 -12.29 -6.51 11.18
N GLN A 76 -12.56 -5.89 12.34
CA GLN A 76 -13.21 -4.58 12.42
C GLN A 76 -12.32 -3.44 11.92
N LEU A 77 -10.99 -3.62 11.95
CA LEU A 77 -10.06 -2.67 11.35
C LEU A 77 -9.98 -2.85 9.84
N GLY A 78 -10.32 -4.04 9.31
CA GLY A 78 -10.37 -4.33 7.88
C GLY A 78 -9.06 -4.08 7.14
N ILE A 79 -7.91 -4.16 7.82
CA ILE A 79 -6.59 -3.92 7.23
C ILE A 79 -6.11 -5.19 6.53
N VAL A 80 -5.78 -5.08 5.25
CA VAL A 80 -5.26 -6.19 4.44
C VAL A 80 -4.04 -5.74 3.65
N LEU A 81 -2.93 -6.47 3.73
CA LEU A 81 -1.79 -6.31 2.84
C LEU A 81 -1.88 -7.34 1.72
N TYR A 82 -2.26 -6.91 0.53
CA TYR A 82 -2.24 -7.74 -0.66
C TYR A 82 -0.85 -7.71 -1.30
N VAL A 83 -0.13 -8.82 -1.18
CA VAL A 83 1.24 -8.98 -1.68
C VAL A 83 1.20 -9.70 -3.02
N HIS A 84 1.64 -9.02 -4.08
CA HIS A 84 1.72 -9.58 -5.43
C HIS A 84 3.13 -9.43 -6.02
N ASP A 85 3.34 -9.93 -7.23
CA ASP A 85 4.66 -10.01 -7.84
C ASP A 85 5.26 -8.65 -8.25
N ARG A 86 4.48 -7.57 -8.22
CA ARG A 86 4.94 -6.20 -8.57
C ARG A 86 4.93 -5.22 -7.41
N GLY A 87 4.32 -5.57 -6.28
CA GLY A 87 4.15 -4.62 -5.19
C GLY A 87 3.33 -5.18 -4.03
N VAL A 88 2.96 -4.28 -3.14
CA VAL A 88 1.99 -4.52 -2.08
C VAL A 88 0.89 -3.47 -2.20
N ILE A 89 -0.36 -3.87 -2.05
CA ILE A 89 -1.47 -2.94 -1.92
C ILE A 89 -2.01 -3.08 -0.50
N LEU A 90 -2.03 -1.97 0.23
CA LEU A 90 -2.55 -1.91 1.58
C LEU A 90 -3.99 -1.42 1.53
N PHE A 91 -4.93 -2.27 1.86
CA PHE A 91 -6.35 -1.96 1.94
C PHE A 91 -6.77 -1.69 3.38
N PHE A 92 -7.61 -0.70 3.58
CA PHE A 92 -8.30 -0.47 4.86
C PHE A 92 -9.60 0.31 4.64
N PRO A 93 -10.63 0.13 5.49
CA PRO A 93 -11.86 0.88 5.38
C PRO A 93 -11.59 2.37 5.58
N TYR A 94 -12.19 3.20 4.71
CA TYR A 94 -12.26 4.64 4.95
C TYR A 94 -13.10 4.89 6.20
N MET A 95 -12.57 5.71 7.11
CA MET A 95 -13.25 6.04 8.36
C MET A 95 -13.17 7.54 8.60
N ALA A 96 -14.33 8.18 8.52
CA ALA A 96 -14.47 9.60 8.83
C ALA A 96 -14.28 9.82 10.35
N TYR A 97 -13.53 10.86 10.70
CA TYR A 97 -13.43 11.44 12.04
C TYR A 97 -13.50 10.47 13.23
N SER A 98 -12.36 9.94 13.69
CA SER A 98 -12.23 9.43 15.06
C SER A 98 -10.77 9.09 15.43
N VAL A 99 -10.50 8.88 16.72
CA VAL A 99 -9.25 8.25 17.21
C VAL A 99 -8.95 6.95 16.46
N TYR A 100 -9.98 6.27 15.97
CA TYR A 100 -9.88 5.02 15.22
C TYR A 100 -9.20 5.20 13.86
N SER A 101 -9.41 6.30 13.14
CA SER A 101 -8.72 6.55 11.87
C SER A 101 -7.22 6.76 12.08
N ARG A 102 -6.83 7.48 13.14
CA ARG A 102 -5.42 7.65 13.52
C ARG A 102 -4.76 6.33 13.90
N LEU A 103 -5.49 5.46 14.58
CA LEU A 103 -4.99 4.13 14.96
C LEU A 103 -4.77 3.26 13.70
N VAL A 104 -5.74 3.20 12.80
CA VAL A 104 -5.61 2.45 11.55
C VAL A 104 -4.48 3.00 10.68
N LEU A 105 -4.42 4.33 10.48
CA LEU A 105 -3.31 4.96 9.76
C LEU A 105 -1.97 4.65 10.44
N GLY A 106 -1.88 4.74 11.77
CA GLY A 106 -0.66 4.41 12.51
C GLY A 106 -0.17 2.97 12.28
N ILE A 107 -1.09 2.00 12.26
CA ILE A 107 -0.77 0.60 11.92
C ILE A 107 -0.29 0.50 10.47
N CYS A 108 -1.07 1.05 9.53
CA CYS A 108 -0.76 1.05 8.10
C CYS A 108 0.62 1.63 7.82
N TYR A 109 0.93 2.82 8.34
CA TYR A 109 2.22 3.48 8.16
C TYR A 109 3.36 2.77 8.88
N THR A 110 3.10 2.00 9.94
CA THR A 110 4.11 1.12 10.54
C THR A 110 4.56 0.05 9.54
N TYR A 111 3.63 -0.56 8.81
CA TYR A 111 3.96 -1.54 7.76
C TYR A 111 4.69 -0.89 6.58
N ILE A 112 4.22 0.27 6.12
CA ILE A 112 4.86 1.03 5.04
C ILE A 112 6.30 1.36 5.42
N ARG A 113 6.52 1.89 6.63
CA ARG A 113 7.84 2.24 7.12
C ARG A 113 8.76 1.03 7.21
N TYR A 114 8.27 -0.09 7.72
CA TYR A 114 9.06 -1.32 7.79
C TYR A 114 9.46 -1.83 6.40
N LEU A 115 8.53 -1.81 5.44
CA LEU A 115 8.78 -2.20 4.05
C LEU A 115 9.76 -1.26 3.36
N TYR A 116 9.68 0.04 3.63
CA TYR A 116 10.66 1.03 3.22
C TYR A 116 12.06 0.65 3.75
N ASP A 117 12.21 0.47 5.07
CA ASP A 117 13.51 0.25 5.70
C ASP A 117 14.19 -1.06 5.28
N ASN A 118 13.41 -2.12 5.03
CA ASN A 118 13.96 -3.44 4.73
C ASN A 118 14.09 -3.76 3.24
N VAL A 119 13.27 -3.14 2.38
CA VAL A 119 13.16 -3.53 0.96
C VAL A 119 13.24 -2.33 0.01
N GLY A 120 13.11 -1.10 0.52
CA GLY A 120 13.18 0.14 -0.28
C GLY A 120 11.87 0.44 -1.02
N PHE A 121 10.73 0.10 -0.42
CA PHE A 121 9.42 0.45 -0.95
C PHE A 121 9.18 1.96 -0.94
N TRP A 122 8.49 2.42 -1.99
CA TRP A 122 7.89 3.74 -2.12
C TRP A 122 6.37 3.60 -2.00
N SER A 123 5.71 4.58 -1.41
CA SER A 123 4.25 4.63 -1.30
C SER A 123 3.66 5.61 -2.29
N TYR A 124 2.54 5.20 -2.89
CA TYR A 124 1.68 6.04 -3.68
C TYR A 124 0.26 5.93 -3.18
N ASP A 125 -0.33 7.08 -2.91
CA ASP A 125 -1.71 7.24 -2.50
C ASP A 125 -2.54 7.69 -3.73
N PRO A 126 -3.34 6.80 -4.34
CA PRO A 126 -4.13 7.13 -5.52
C PRO A 126 -5.29 8.08 -5.23
N GLN A 127 -5.84 8.09 -4.01
CA GLN A 127 -6.94 8.99 -3.63
C GLN A 127 -6.46 10.44 -3.50
N LEU A 128 -5.24 10.65 -2.98
CA LEU A 128 -4.67 11.98 -2.80
C LEU A 128 -3.72 12.39 -3.93
N ASN A 129 -3.36 11.46 -4.80
CA ASN A 129 -2.33 11.61 -5.82
C ASN A 129 -0.98 12.04 -5.22
N VAL A 130 -0.60 11.42 -4.09
CA VAL A 130 0.63 11.73 -3.35
C VAL A 130 1.61 10.58 -3.49
N LEU A 131 2.85 10.90 -3.84
CA LEU A 131 3.98 9.98 -3.88
C LEU A 131 4.91 10.31 -2.72
N SER A 132 5.15 9.34 -1.83
CA SER A 132 5.96 9.52 -0.63
C SER A 132 7.10 8.52 -0.55
N PHE A 133 8.21 9.00 0.02
CA PHE A 133 9.39 8.21 0.37
C PHE A 133 9.85 8.63 1.75
N ALA A 134 9.69 7.74 2.72
CA ALA A 134 10.16 7.90 4.10
C ALA A 134 9.47 8.99 4.96
N ASP A 135 8.71 9.94 4.38
CA ASP A 135 8.05 11.06 5.10
C ASP A 135 6.64 10.72 5.63
N ASP A 136 6.52 9.50 6.16
CA ASP A 136 5.23 8.90 6.51
C ASP A 136 4.54 9.58 7.71
N PHE A 137 5.29 10.14 8.68
CA PHE A 137 4.68 10.74 9.89
C PHE A 137 3.98 12.08 9.65
N GLN A 138 4.56 12.94 8.81
CA GLN A 138 3.90 14.20 8.44
C GLN A 138 2.69 13.92 7.53
N SER A 139 2.80 12.88 6.69
CA SER A 139 1.69 12.40 5.87
C SER A 139 0.55 11.78 6.69
N ILE A 140 0.75 11.26 7.90
CA ILE A 140 -0.38 10.79 8.74
C ILE A 140 -1.34 11.93 9.08
N GLU A 141 -0.80 13.07 9.55
CA GLU A 141 -1.65 14.22 9.89
C GLU A 141 -2.24 14.87 8.64
N ASP A 142 -1.45 15.01 7.57
CA ASP A 142 -1.94 15.58 6.32
C ASP A 142 -2.98 14.68 5.65
N THR A 143 -2.76 13.36 5.56
CA THR A 143 -3.74 12.38 5.06
C THR A 143 -4.99 12.38 5.92
N ALA A 144 -4.87 12.39 7.25
CA ALA A 144 -6.05 12.51 8.13
C ALA A 144 -6.83 13.81 7.87
N LEU A 145 -6.14 14.95 7.76
CA LEU A 145 -6.74 16.25 7.46
C LEU A 145 -7.33 16.33 6.03
N LEU A 146 -6.77 15.60 5.07
CA LEU A 146 -7.25 15.58 3.68
C LEU A 146 -8.46 14.65 3.53
N MET A 147 -8.43 13.49 4.21
CA MET A 147 -9.59 12.60 4.41
C MET A 147 -10.76 13.38 5.04
N ASP A 148 -10.47 14.34 5.91
CA ASP A 148 -11.44 15.24 6.52
C ASP A 148 -11.97 16.32 5.55
N LYS A 149 -11.10 16.96 4.75
CA LYS A 149 -11.46 18.15 3.95
C LYS A 149 -12.08 17.85 2.58
N ILE A 150 -11.64 16.78 1.91
CA ILE A 150 -11.97 16.53 0.49
C ILE A 150 -13.06 15.48 0.35
N MET A 151 -13.07 14.45 1.20
CA MET A 151 -13.99 13.31 0.99
C MET A 151 -15.48 13.56 1.28
N PRO A 152 -15.90 14.38 2.27
CA PRO A 152 -17.32 14.72 2.43
C PRO A 152 -17.93 15.34 1.17
N LYS A 153 -17.12 16.07 0.38
CA LYS A 153 -17.54 16.70 -0.88
C LYS A 153 -17.66 15.70 -2.04
N LEU A 154 -16.79 14.68 -2.07
CA LEU A 154 -16.83 13.62 -3.07
C LEU A 154 -17.95 12.61 -2.83
N LEU A 155 -18.42 12.45 -1.57
CA LEU A 155 -19.56 11.59 -1.22
C LEU A 155 -20.93 12.28 -1.41
N THR A 156 -20.97 13.60 -1.56
CA THR A 156 -22.20 14.38 -1.81
C THR A 156 -22.40 14.75 -3.27
N SER A 157 -21.54 14.23 -4.16
CA SER A 157 -21.60 14.41 -5.63
C SER A 157 -22.38 13.30 -6.30
#